data_AF-A0A926JIV0-F1
#
_entry.id   AF-A0A926JIV0-F1
#
_cell.length_a   1.000
_cell.length_b   1.000
_cell.length_c   1.000
_cell.angle_alpha   90.00
_cell.angle_beta   90.00
_cell.angle_gamma   90.00
#
_symmetry.space_group_name_H-M   'P 1'
#
loop_
_entity.id
_entity.type
_entity.pdbx_description
1 polymer ?
#
loop_
_entity_poly.entity_id
_entity_poly.type
_entity_poly.pdbx_seq_one_letter_code
_entity_poly.pdbx_strand_id
1 'polypeptide(L)' 'MGRRRPLPRRGPSFLCGPCNVAWAGAEADCFSCGLPATQEHNHPGTALQVLLIAVGRTPTFKQDPDPLEESR' A
#
# COMPACT_ATOMS: atom_id res chain seq x y z
N MET A 1 -14.76 -19.48 -24.15
CA MET A 1 -14.33 -20.17 -22.91
C MET A 1 -13.10 -19.48 -22.33
N GLY A 2 -13.29 -18.41 -21.56
CA GLY A 2 -12.16 -17.66 -20.97
C GLY A 2 -11.55 -18.44 -19.81
N ARG A 3 -10.29 -18.86 -19.93
CA ARG A 3 -9.54 -19.47 -18.83
C ARG A 3 -9.37 -18.42 -17.73
N ARG A 4 -10.17 -18.50 -16.67
CA ARG A 4 -9.91 -17.72 -15.45
C ARG A 4 -8.56 -18.21 -14.93
N ARG A 5 -7.51 -17.39 -15.06
CA ARG A 5 -6.24 -17.66 -14.39
C ARG A 5 -6.55 -17.75 -12.89
N PRO A 6 -6.12 -18.82 -12.20
CA PRO A 6 -6.16 -18.85 -10.75
C PRO A 6 -5.44 -17.59 -10.27
N LEU A 7 -6.12 -16.75 -9.49
CA LEU A 7 -5.42 -15.67 -8.81
C LEU A 7 -4.37 -16.36 -7.91
N PRO A 8 -3.11 -15.90 -7.92
CA PRO A 8 -2.13 -16.41 -6.97
C PRO A 8 -2.75 -16.30 -5.58
N ARG A 9 -2.65 -17.37 -4.77
CA ARG A 9 -3.00 -17.30 -3.35
C ARG A 9 -2.12 -16.20 -2.77
N ARG A 10 -2.68 -15.01 -2.59
CA ARG A 10 -1.99 -13.85 -2.05
C ARG A 10 -1.76 -14.19 -0.58
N GLY A 11 -0.52 -14.52 -0.22
CA GLY A 11 -0.12 -14.69 1.18
C GLY A 11 -0.35 -13.40 1.97
N PRO A 12 -0.26 -13.48 3.30
CA PRO A 12 -0.37 -12.29 4.13
C PRO A 12 0.69 -11.26 3.70
N SER A 13 0.28 -10.01 3.70
CA SER A 13 1.14 -8.86 3.43
C SER A 13 1.49 -8.21 4.76
N PHE A 14 2.73 -7.84 4.96
CA PHE A 14 3.24 -7.27 6.20
C PHE A 14 3.71 -5.84 6.00
N LEU A 15 3.66 -5.05 7.07
CA LEU A 15 4.22 -3.70 7.12
C LEU A 15 5.14 -3.52 8.30
N CYS A 16 6.27 -2.88 8.07
CA CYS A 16 7.10 -2.31 9.10
C CYS A 16 6.88 -0.79 9.12
N GLY A 17 6.25 -0.27 10.17
CA GLY A 17 6.07 1.18 10.37
C GLY A 17 7.40 1.94 10.49
N PRO A 18 8.37 1.47 11.31
CA PRO A 18 9.67 2.12 11.46
C PRO A 18 10.45 2.26 10.14
N CYS A 19 10.46 1.22 9.31
CA CYS A 19 11.18 1.23 8.03
C CYS A 19 10.34 1.71 6.85
N ASN A 20 9.02 1.85 7.00
CA ASN A 20 8.07 2.10 5.93
C ASN A 20 8.21 1.11 4.75
N VAL A 21 8.34 -0.18 5.07
CA VAL A 21 8.49 -1.25 4.07
C VAL A 21 7.30 -2.21 4.13
N ALA A 22 6.82 -2.61 2.95
CA ALA A 22 5.81 -3.66 2.76
C ALA A 22 6.43 -4.86 2.08
N TRP A 23 6.00 -6.06 2.48
CA TRP A 23 6.33 -7.30 1.76
C TRP A 23 5.17 -8.29 1.86
N ALA A 24 5.19 -9.31 1.00
CA ALA A 24 4.24 -10.41 1.04
C ALA A 24 5.03 -11.71 1.23
N GLY A 25 4.57 -12.58 2.14
CA GLY A 25 5.32 -13.81 2.45
C GLY A 25 4.78 -14.54 3.66
N ALA A 26 5.51 -15.55 4.11
CA ALA A 26 5.24 -16.26 5.36
C ALA A 26 6.00 -15.68 6.56
N GLU A 27 7.04 -14.87 6.29
CA GLU A 27 7.91 -14.30 7.31
C GLU A 27 7.32 -12.99 7.84
N ALA A 28 7.02 -12.97 9.13
CA ALA A 28 6.50 -11.80 9.82
C ALA A 28 7.60 -10.79 10.20
N ASP A 29 8.88 -11.14 10.09
CA ASP A 29 9.97 -10.25 10.49
C ASP A 29 10.43 -9.35 9.34
N CYS A 30 10.69 -8.08 9.65
CA CYS A 30 11.15 -7.12 8.66
C CYS A 30 12.59 -7.40 8.25
N PHE A 31 12.84 -7.60 6.94
CA PHE A 31 14.19 -7.82 6.41
C PHE A 31 15.17 -6.64 6.61
N SER A 32 14.66 -5.43 6.88
CA SER A 32 15.49 -4.23 7.05
C SER A 32 15.96 -4.02 8.50
N CYS A 33 15.09 -4.22 9.48
CA CYS A 33 15.40 -3.95 10.89
C CYS A 33 15.36 -5.19 11.81
N GLY A 34 14.91 -6.34 11.29
CA GLY A 34 14.76 -7.58 12.05
C GLY A 34 13.64 -7.56 13.10
N LEU A 35 12.83 -6.50 13.15
CA LEU A 35 11.68 -6.41 14.06
C LEU A 35 10.44 -7.08 13.45
N PRO A 36 9.52 -7.61 14.28
CA PRO A 36 8.27 -8.15 13.79
C PRO A 36 7.45 -7.08 13.06
N ALA A 37 6.66 -7.51 12.09
CA ALA A 37 5.75 -6.67 11.33
C ALA A 37 4.84 -5.92 12.28
N THR A 38 4.75 -4.61 12.08
CA THR A 38 3.86 -3.73 12.83
C THR A 38 2.39 -4.03 12.50
N GLN A 39 2.11 -4.43 11.26
CA GLN A 39 0.76 -4.77 10.80
C GLN A 39 0.78 -5.93 9.80
N GLU A 40 -0.25 -6.76 9.86
CA GLU A 40 -0.55 -7.82 8.89
C GLU A 40 -1.83 -7.47 8.12
N HIS A 41 -1.81 -7.71 6.81
CA HIS A 41 -2.89 -7.40 5.89
C HIS A 41 -3.17 -8.63 5.03
N ASN A 42 -4.41 -9.08 5.04
CA ASN A 42 -4.87 -10.14 4.14
C ASN A 42 -5.12 -9.65 2.70
N HIS A 43 -5.01 -8.34 2.48
CA HIS A 43 -5.18 -7.73 1.16
C HIS A 43 -3.91 -6.95 0.76
N PRO A 44 -3.17 -7.36 -0.28
CA PRO A 44 -1.90 -6.73 -0.64
C PRO A 44 -2.03 -5.28 -1.11
N GLY A 45 -3.24 -4.86 -1.52
CA GLY A 45 -3.49 -3.46 -1.90
C GLY A 45 -3.51 -2.50 -0.70
N THR A 46 -3.90 -2.94 0.49
CA THR A 46 -4.05 -2.05 1.65
C THR A 46 -2.71 -1.70 2.27
N ALA A 47 -1.76 -2.65 2.30
CA ALA A 47 -0.41 -2.42 2.83
C ALA A 47 0.32 -1.28 2.08
N LEU A 48 0.27 -1.30 0.74
CA LEU A 48 0.89 -0.26 -0.09
C LEU A 48 0.21 1.10 0.10
N GLN A 49 -1.13 1.13 0.18
CA GLN A 49 -1.87 2.38 0.40
C GLN A 49 -1.51 3.02 1.74
N VAL A 50 -1.40 2.23 2.81
CA VAL A 50 -0.97 2.71 4.14
C VAL A 50 0.43 3.31 4.09
N LEU A 51 1.37 2.67 3.37
CA LEU A 51 2.72 3.22 3.20
C LEU A 51 2.77 4.52 2.42
N LEU A 52 2.00 4.62 1.33
CA LEU A 52 1.97 5.84 0.54
C LEU A 52 1.48 7.02 1.39
N ILE A 53 0.46 6.79 2.22
CA ILE A 53 -0.02 7.77 3.20
C ILE A 53 1.06 8.09 4.24
N ALA A 54 1.70 7.07 4.84
CA ALA A 54 2.70 7.25 5.90
C ALA A 54 3.97 8.00 5.43
N VAL A 55 4.39 7.79 4.18
CA VAL A 55 5.55 8.45 3.56
C VAL A 55 5.23 9.87 3.08
N GLY A 56 3.99 10.36 3.28
CA GLY A 56 3.56 11.69 2.81
C GLY A 56 3.44 11.77 1.28
N ARG A 57 3.53 10.63 0.58
CA ARG A 57 3.08 10.51 -0.80
C ARG A 57 1.58 10.32 -0.79
N THR A 58 0.85 11.38 -0.43
CA THR A 58 -0.53 11.45 -0.88
C THR A 58 -0.51 11.23 -2.38
N PRO A 59 -1.29 10.29 -2.95
CA PRO A 59 -1.57 10.38 -4.37
C PRO A 59 -2.16 11.78 -4.52
N THR A 60 -1.38 12.69 -5.09
CA THR A 60 -1.89 13.98 -5.54
C THR A 60 -2.92 13.63 -6.61
N PHE A 61 -4.14 13.34 -6.16
CA PHE A 61 -5.32 13.54 -6.96
C PHE A 61 -5.25 15.04 -7.25
N LYS A 62 -4.75 15.38 -8.43
CA LYS A 62 -4.86 16.73 -8.94
C LYS A 62 -6.35 16.98 -9.08
N GLN A 63 -6.95 17.47 -8.01
CA GLN A 63 -8.19 18.19 -8.10
C GLN A 63 -7.81 19.41 -8.94
N ASP A 64 -8.17 19.36 -10.22
CA ASP A 64 -8.15 20.52 -11.11
C ASP A 64 -8.81 21.68 -10.33
N PRO A 65 -8.14 22.83 -10.14
CA PRO A 65 -8.81 23.98 -9.57
C PRO A 65 -9.93 24.39 -10.53
N ASP A 66 -11.16 24.43 -10.01
CA ASP A 66 -12.35 24.87 -10.72
C ASP A 66 -12.12 26.26 -11.38
N PRO A 67 -12.20 26.39 -12.72
CA PRO A 67 -11.86 27.62 -13.42
C PRO A 67 -13.03 28.63 -13.47
N LEU A 68 -13.77 28.82 -12.38
CA LEU A 68 -14.92 29.74 -12.35
C LEU A 68 -14.85 30.82 -11.24
N GLU A 69 -13.66 31.39 -11.00
CA GLU A 69 -13.45 32.58 -10.15
C GLU A 69 -12.58 33.64 -10.86
N GLU A 70 -12.71 33.80 -12.18
CA GLU A 70 -12.09 34.92 -12.94
C GLU A 70 -13.11 35.81 -13.67
N SER A 71 -14.39 35.74 -13.30
CA SER A 71 -15.40 36.70 -13.78
C SER A 71 -15.85 37.63 -12.67
N ARG A 72 -14.95 38.51 -12.22
CA ARG A 72 -15.33 39.73 -11.47
C ARG A 72 -14.45 40.91 -11.83
#